data_AF-W2SNS2-F1
#
_entry.id   AF-W2SNS2-F1
#
_cell.length_a   1.000
_cell.length_b   1.000
_cell.length_c   1.000
_cell.angle_alpha   90.00
_cell.angle_beta   90.00
_cell.angle_gamma   90.00
#
_symmetry.space_group_name_H-M   'P 1'
#
loop_
_entity.id
_entity.type
_entity.pdbx_description
1 polymer ?
#
loop_
_entity_poly.entity_id
_entity_poly.type
_entity_poly.pdbx_seq_one_letter_code
_entity_poly.pdbx_strand_id
1 'polypeptide(L)'
;YLLLPFSPDEPLHFGHKFNLDKARKTGYHSGGAGYVLSREALRRFGRAFNKEKTCGTKGKTVEDLEMGKCLETIGVRIGDSRDQEGFNRFDDKWSVSEMDPYEVILHYFTIKMVLFS
;
A
#
# COMPACT_ATOMS: atom_id res chain seq x y z
N TYR A 1 7.50 14.47 -12.35
CA TYR A 1 7.62 14.03 -10.94
C TYR A 1 6.25 13.56 -10.44
N LEU A 2 6.16 12.40 -9.79
CA LEU A 2 4.88 11.76 -9.39
C LEU A 2 4.13 12.53 -8.29
N LEU A 3 4.83 12.98 -7.24
CA LEU A 3 4.18 13.48 -6.02
C LEU A 3 3.87 14.98 -6.03
N LEU A 4 4.41 15.74 -6.98
CA LEU A 4 4.24 17.21 -7.06
C LEU A 4 2.79 17.72 -7.04
N PRO A 5 1.80 17.07 -7.66
CA PRO A 5 0.44 17.60 -7.69
C PRO A 5 -0.37 17.27 -6.42
N PHE A 6 0.16 16.47 -5.49
CA PHE A 6 -0.58 16.01 -4.32
C PHE A 6 -0.17 16.81 -3.08
N SER A 7 -1.16 17.15 -2.24
CA SER A 7 -0.86 17.78 -0.97
C SER A 7 -0.39 16.71 0.04
N PRO A 8 0.72 16.93 0.76
CA PRO A 8 1.16 16.03 1.81
C PRO A 8 0.18 15.92 3.00
N ASP A 9 -0.78 16.84 3.12
CA ASP A 9 -1.83 16.81 4.14
C ASP A 9 -3.07 16.02 3.71
N GLU A 10 -3.15 15.59 2.45
CA GLU A 10 -4.15 14.63 2.01
C GLU A 10 -3.76 13.21 2.42
N PRO A 11 -4.67 12.39 2.97
CA PRO A 11 -4.36 11.04 3.43
C PRO A 11 -4.23 10.08 2.24
N LEU A 12 -3.10 10.13 1.54
CA LEU A 12 -2.80 9.34 0.35
C LEU A 12 -1.61 8.41 0.57
N HIS A 13 -1.61 7.29 -0.17
CA HIS A 13 -0.42 6.47 -0.38
C HIS A 13 -0.31 6.01 -1.83
N PHE A 14 0.92 5.76 -2.29
CA PHE A 14 1.27 5.43 -3.67
C PHE A 14 2.28 4.28 -3.71
N GLY A 15 2.14 3.35 -4.65
CA GLY A 15 3.05 2.22 -4.79
C GLY A 15 2.65 1.30 -5.95
N HIS A 16 3.16 0.08 -5.96
CA HIS A 16 2.71 -0.96 -6.90
C HIS A 16 1.39 -1.55 -6.41
N LYS A 17 0.26 -1.23 -7.04
CA LYS A 17 -1.07 -1.61 -6.56
C LYS A 17 -1.44 -3.03 -6.99
N PHE A 18 -1.59 -3.92 -6.03
CA PHE A 18 -2.30 -5.19 -6.19
C PHE A 18 -3.80 -5.00 -5.92
N ASN A 19 -4.64 -5.43 -6.86
CA ASN A 19 -6.09 -5.41 -6.71
C ASN A 19 -6.56 -6.72 -6.06
N LEU A 20 -7.36 -6.62 -5.00
CA LEU A 20 -7.92 -7.79 -4.31
C LEU A 20 -9.16 -8.35 -5.00
N ASP A 21 -9.82 -7.53 -5.81
CA ASP A 21 -11.02 -7.89 -6.55
C ASP A 21 -11.01 -7.09 -7.85
N LYS A 22 -11.32 -7.73 -8.99
CA LYS A 22 -11.43 -7.04 -10.29
C LYS A 22 -12.60 -6.06 -10.31
N ALA A 23 -13.60 -6.23 -9.44
CA ALA A 23 -14.81 -5.41 -9.36
C ALA A 23 -14.76 -4.30 -8.29
N ARG A 24 -13.87 -4.38 -7.29
CA ARG A 24 -13.73 -3.34 -6.25
C ARG A 24 -12.54 -2.45 -6.51
N LYS A 25 -12.66 -1.18 -6.10
CA LYS A 25 -11.56 -0.20 -6.13
C LYS A 25 -10.50 -0.45 -5.05
N THR A 26 -10.71 -1.45 -4.18
CA THR A 26 -9.86 -1.76 -3.02
C THR A 26 -8.62 -2.56 -3.44
N GLY A 27 -7.52 -2.35 -2.73
CA GLY A 27 -6.23 -2.97 -3.04
C GLY A 27 -5.20 -2.63 -1.98
N TYR A 28 -3.98 -3.12 -2.17
CA TYR A 28 -2.84 -2.81 -1.31
C TYR A 28 -1.61 -2.56 -2.17
N HIS A 29 -0.59 -1.90 -1.61
CA HIS A 29 0.69 -1.72 -2.30
C HIS A 29 1.67 -2.79 -1.86
N SER A 30 2.43 -3.34 -2.80
CA SER A 30 3.53 -4.25 -2.48
C SER A 30 4.62 -3.57 -1.67
N GLY A 31 5.07 -4.21 -0.60
CA GLY A 31 6.26 -3.84 0.17
C GLY A 31 7.55 -4.17 -0.59
N GLY A 32 7.53 -5.19 -1.45
CA GLY A 32 8.65 -5.56 -2.32
C GLY A 32 9.02 -4.46 -3.32
N ALA A 33 8.02 -3.79 -3.89
CA ALA A 33 8.20 -2.61 -4.75
C ALA A 33 8.48 -1.32 -3.97
N GLY A 34 8.13 -1.32 -2.68
CA GLY A 34 8.06 -0.13 -1.85
C GLY A 34 6.83 0.74 -2.15
N TYR A 35 6.47 1.59 -1.18
CA TYR A 35 5.39 2.56 -1.32
C TYR A 35 5.63 3.80 -0.47
N VAL A 36 4.98 4.88 -0.85
CA VAL A 36 5.08 6.19 -0.21
C VAL A 36 3.78 6.50 0.53
N LEU A 37 3.89 6.98 1.76
CA LEU A 37 2.78 7.57 2.50
C LEU A 37 2.94 9.09 2.50
N SER A 38 1.83 9.80 2.26
CA SER A 38 1.72 11.22 2.64
C SER A 38 1.94 11.40 4.14
N ARG A 39 2.28 12.64 4.54
CA ARG A 39 2.46 12.98 5.96
C ARG A 39 1.19 12.70 6.76
N GLU A 40 0.03 13.07 6.23
CA GLU A 40 -1.25 12.80 6.90
C GLU A 40 -1.53 11.29 7.00
N ALA A 41 -1.24 10.50 5.95
CA ALA A 41 -1.40 9.05 6.01
C ALA A 41 -0.50 8.41 7.08
N LEU A 42 0.78 8.77 7.14
CA LEU A 42 1.68 8.28 8.17
C LEU A 42 1.21 8.68 9.58
N ARG A 43 0.78 9.92 9.76
CA ARG A 43 0.27 10.40 11.05
C ARG A 43 -0.94 9.59 11.53
N ARG A 44 -1.87 9.27 10.63
CA ARG A 44 -3.03 8.41 10.94
C ARG A 44 -2.59 7.00 11.28
N PHE A 45 -1.70 6.43 10.46
CA PHE A 45 -1.18 5.09 10.65
C PHE A 45 -0.50 4.93 12.00
N GLY A 46 0.43 5.81 12.36
CA GLY A 46 1.13 5.75 13.66
C GLY A 46 0.19 5.85 14.87
N ARG A 47 -0.94 6.57 14.76
CA ARG A 47 -1.97 6.64 15.82
C ARG A 47 -2.84 5.38 15.90
N ALA A 48 -2.92 4.61 14.84
CA ALA A 48 -3.78 3.44 14.71
C ALA A 48 -3.02 2.11 14.85
N PHE A 49 -1.71 2.10 14.62
CA PHE A 49 -0.88 0.89 14.55
C PHE A 49 -1.04 -0.02 15.78
N ASN A 50 -1.00 0.55 16.99
CA ASN A 50 -1.14 -0.22 18.23
C ASN A 50 -2.60 -0.49 18.63
N LYS A 51 -3.59 -0.04 17.85
CA LYS A 51 -5.01 -0.26 18.12
C LYS A 51 -5.46 -1.50 17.39
N GLU A 52 -5.52 -2.62 18.11
CA GLU A 52 -5.91 -3.93 17.56
C GLU A 52 -7.27 -3.91 16.85
N LYS A 53 -8.23 -3.10 17.35
CA LYS A 53 -9.55 -2.94 16.70
C LYS A 53 -9.49 -2.21 15.35
N THR A 54 -8.43 -1.48 15.07
CA THR A 54 -8.29 -0.62 13.87
C THR A 54 -7.29 -1.19 12.88
N CYS A 55 -6.15 -1.67 13.36
CA CYS A 55 -5.04 -2.19 12.52
C CYS A 55 -4.49 -3.51 13.07
N GLY A 56 -5.32 -4.30 13.76
CA GLY A 56 -4.91 -5.54 14.41
C GLY A 56 -4.49 -6.60 13.40
N THR A 57 -3.23 -7.00 13.47
CA THR A 57 -2.66 -8.10 12.68
C THR A 57 -3.03 -9.42 13.34
N LYS A 58 -3.88 -10.24 12.71
CA LYS A 58 -4.19 -11.60 13.21
C LYS A 58 -3.11 -12.64 12.87
N GLY A 59 -1.83 -12.25 12.94
CA GLY A 59 -0.65 -13.12 12.95
C GLY A 59 -0.46 -14.13 11.80
N LYS A 60 -1.32 -14.15 10.77
CA LYS A 60 -1.34 -15.16 9.70
C LYS A 60 -1.52 -14.57 8.30
N THR A 61 -1.29 -13.27 8.15
CA THR A 61 -1.63 -12.50 6.95
C THR A 61 -0.40 -11.78 6.42
N VAL A 62 -0.34 -11.61 5.09
CA VAL A 62 0.70 -10.84 4.40
C VAL A 62 0.74 -9.42 4.96
N GLU A 63 1.92 -8.93 5.33
CA GLU A 63 2.12 -7.65 6.00
C GLU A 63 1.55 -6.48 5.19
N ASP A 64 1.87 -6.43 3.90
CA ASP A 64 1.39 -5.40 2.95
C ASP A 64 -0.14 -5.39 2.79
N LEU A 65 -0.77 -6.57 2.84
CA LEU A 65 -2.22 -6.70 2.77
C LEU A 65 -2.89 -6.12 4.01
N GLU A 66 -2.35 -6.42 5.20
CA GLU A 66 -2.86 -5.87 6.45
C GLU A 66 -2.61 -4.37 6.54
N MET A 67 -1.46 -3.90 6.05
CA MET A 67 -1.17 -2.49 5.92
C MET A 67 -2.21 -1.80 5.02
N GLY A 68 -2.51 -2.37 3.84
CA GLY A 68 -3.56 -1.85 2.95
C GLY A 68 -4.93 -1.75 3.62
N LYS A 69 -5.36 -2.81 4.33
CA LYS A 69 -6.64 -2.81 5.08
C LYS A 69 -6.66 -1.78 6.20
N CYS A 70 -5.58 -1.66 6.95
CA CYS A 70 -5.44 -0.68 8.03
C CYS A 70 -5.55 0.75 7.48
N LEU A 71 -4.79 1.06 6.41
CA LEU A 71 -4.82 2.35 5.74
C LEU A 71 -6.23 2.70 5.24
N GLU A 72 -6.92 1.76 4.59
CA GLU A 72 -8.31 1.94 4.16
C GLU A 72 -9.24 2.22 5.37
N THR A 73 -9.10 1.44 6.44
CA THR A 73 -9.90 1.58 7.67
C THR A 73 -9.74 2.95 8.33
N ILE A 74 -8.54 3.54 8.27
CA ILE A 74 -8.26 4.87 8.83
C ILE A 74 -8.46 6.01 7.80
N GLY A 75 -9.11 5.70 6.67
CA GLY A 75 -9.48 6.68 5.66
C GLY A 75 -8.30 7.22 4.84
N VAL A 76 -7.23 6.45 4.71
CA VAL A 76 -6.15 6.70 3.76
C VAL A 76 -6.52 6.07 2.42
N ARG A 77 -6.38 6.85 1.34
CA ARG A 77 -6.80 6.46 -0.01
C ARG A 77 -5.59 6.12 -0.89
N ILE A 78 -5.77 5.14 -1.77
CA ILE A 78 -4.77 4.81 -2.79
C ILE A 78 -4.75 5.91 -3.85
N GLY A 79 -3.57 6.45 -4.12
CA GLY A 79 -3.30 7.32 -5.26
C GLY A 79 -2.70 6.53 -6.43
N ASP A 80 -3.03 6.92 -7.66
CA ASP A 80 -2.46 6.30 -8.86
C ASP A 80 -1.00 6.70 -9.04
N SER A 81 -0.11 5.73 -9.03
CA SER A 81 1.34 5.93 -9.16
C SER A 81 1.83 5.77 -10.61
N ARG A 82 0.97 5.31 -11.52
CA ARG A 82 1.32 5.00 -12.91
C ARG A 82 1.60 6.25 -13.73
N ASP A 83 2.44 6.11 -14.75
CA ASP A 83 2.72 7.20 -15.66
C ASP A 83 1.61 7.50 -16.65
N GLN A 84 1.86 8.48 -17.52
CA GLN A 84 0.89 8.94 -18.50
C GLN A 84 0.53 7.85 -19.53
N GLU A 85 1.42 6.87 -19.70
CA GLU A 85 1.22 5.71 -20.57
C GLU A 85 0.60 4.53 -19.80
N GLY A 86 0.43 4.67 -18.47
CA GLY A 86 -0.16 3.67 -17.61
C GLY A 86 0.84 2.64 -17.06
N PHE A 87 2.14 2.85 -17.25
CA PHE A 87 3.17 1.95 -16.70
C PHE A 87 3.40 2.20 -15.22
N ASN A 88 3.76 1.14 -14.50
CA ASN A 88 4.07 1.23 -13.09
C ASN A 88 5.36 2.03 -12.89
N ARG A 89 5.38 2.92 -11.89
CA ARG A 89 6.61 3.59 -11.43
C ARG A 89 7.25 2.91 -10.22
N PHE A 90 6.52 1.99 -9.62
CA PHE A 90 6.96 1.11 -8.56
C PHE A 90 6.90 -0.30 -9.13
N ASP A 91 8.05 -0.88 -9.41
CA ASP A 91 8.13 -2.22 -9.97
C ASP A 91 8.32 -3.23 -8.86
N ASP A 92 7.34 -4.11 -8.73
CA ASP A 92 7.55 -5.36 -8.03
C ASP A 92 8.23 -6.34 -8.98
N LYS A 93 9.16 -7.13 -8.47
CA LYS A 93 9.78 -8.22 -9.24
C LYS A 93 8.77 -9.31 -9.62
N TRP A 94 7.58 -9.28 -9.03
CA TRP A 94 6.51 -10.23 -9.29
C TRP A 94 5.34 -9.54 -10.00
N SER A 95 5.13 -9.91 -11.27
CA SER A 95 3.92 -9.54 -11.99
C SER A 95 2.74 -10.40 -11.49
N VAL A 96 1.53 -9.83 -11.36
CA VAL A 96 0.31 -10.59 -10.99
C VAL A 96 0.10 -11.82 -11.89
N SER A 97 0.58 -11.76 -13.14
CA SER A 97 0.52 -12.84 -14.11
C SER A 97 1.42 -14.05 -13.80
N GLU A 98 2.41 -13.91 -12.93
CA GLU A 98 3.36 -14.98 -12.55
C GLU A 98 3.17 -15.47 -11.12
N MET A 99 2.21 -14.89 -10.38
CA MET A 99 2.00 -15.17 -8.96
C MET A 99 1.13 -16.42 -8.78
N ASP A 100 1.74 -17.52 -8.33
CA ASP A 100 1.03 -18.75 -7.94
C ASP A 100 0.06 -18.43 -6.76
N PRO A 101 -1.24 -18.78 -6.85
CA PRO A 101 -2.20 -18.55 -5.78
C PRO A 101 -1.80 -19.15 -4.41
N TYR A 102 -0.86 -20.11 -4.35
CA TYR A 102 -0.37 -20.71 -3.11
C TYR A 102 0.89 -20.01 -2.53
N GLU A 103 1.62 -19.21 -3.32
CA GLU A 103 2.81 -18.45 -2.91
C GLU A 103 2.46 -17.10 -2.23
N VAL A 104 1.20 -16.67 -2.33
CA VAL A 104 0.65 -15.48 -1.65
C VAL A 104 0.87 -15.53 -0.13
N ILE A 105 1.10 -16.71 0.45
CA ILE A 105 1.15 -16.94 1.90
C ILE A 105 2.54 -16.63 2.52
N LEU A 106 3.63 -16.55 1.75
CA LEU A 106 5.00 -16.56 2.31
C LEU A 106 5.82 -15.27 2.19
N HIS A 107 5.27 -14.19 1.63
CA HIS A 107 6.05 -12.99 1.37
C HIS A 107 6.08 -12.02 2.58
N TYR A 108 7.01 -12.27 3.50
CA TYR A 108 7.43 -11.34 4.54
C TYR A 108 8.52 -10.40 3.97
N PHE A 109 8.13 -9.24 3.44
CA PHE A 109 9.09 -8.19 3.09
C PHE A 109 8.99 -7.04 4.09
N THR A 110 10.13 -6.43 4.41
CA THR A 110 10.22 -5.31 5.35
C THR A 110 9.78 -4.02 4.67
N ILE A 111 8.82 -3.31 5.26
CA ILE A 111 8.39 -1.97 4.86
C ILE A 111 9.59 -1.03 4.62
N LYS A 112 9.79 -0.59 3.38
CA LYS A 112 10.62 0.58 3.05
C LYS A 112 9.73 1.79 2.85
N MET A 113 9.45 2.50 3.93
CA MET A 113 8.76 3.80 3.89
C MET A 113 9.74 4.90 3.47
N VAL A 114 9.42 5.62 2.40
CA VAL A 114 10.06 6.91 2.10
C VAL A 114 9.08 8.02 2.47
N LEU A 115 9.49 8.85 3.42
CA LEU A 115 8.77 10.03 3.88
C LEU A 115 9.07 11.21 2.96
N PHE A 116 8.01 11.87 2.46
CA PHE A 116 8.13 13.16 1.78
C PHE A 116 7.68 14.27 2.75
N SER A 117 8.58 15.23 3.00
CA SER A 117 8.35 16.44 3.81
C SER A 117 7.65 17.52 3.00
#